data_AF-A0A9E2FAC2-F1
#
_entry.id   AF-A0A9E2FAC2-F1
#
_cell.length_a   1.000
_cell.length_b   1.000
_cell.length_c   1.000
_cell.angle_alpha   90.00
_cell.angle_beta   90.00
_cell.angle_gamma   90.00
#
_symmetry.space_group_name_H-M   'P 1'
#
loop_
_entity.id
_entity.type
_entity.pdbx_description
1 polymer ?
#
loop_
_entity_poly.entity_id
_entity_poly.type
_entity_poly.pdbx_seq_one_letter_code
_entity_poly.pdbx_strand_id
1 'polypeptide(L)'
;MTARFQHLPVGFKIGLLSIFLMIGVLLVGGTHFVVTSLVHGVARSIAVDRMGMAQDLTDLGQAVLEARNTVLLMLADVDPEQNVLREERLSQLDQKVQELVARYEKLAPTPEERKVIQTFKARWQAYQESRDGALALLEEGKLDEAREALLQGSGGLNFSSALGSVIWLLH
;
A
#
# COMPACT_ATOMS: atom_id res chain seq x y z
N MET A 1 24.71 -53.87 -30.10
CA MET A 1 26.03 -53.34 -29.68
C MET A 1 26.01 -53.11 -28.18
N THR A 2 26.41 -54.09 -27.38
CA THR A 2 26.57 -53.97 -25.92
C THR A 2 28.04 -53.70 -25.62
N ALA A 3 28.35 -52.52 -25.09
CA ALA A 3 29.73 -52.11 -24.86
C ALA A 3 30.40 -52.99 -23.80
N ARG A 4 31.59 -53.48 -24.14
CA ARG A 4 32.42 -54.44 -23.42
C ARG A 4 33.15 -53.76 -22.25
N PHE A 5 32.44 -53.44 -21.15
CA PHE A 5 33.03 -52.87 -19.92
C PHE A 5 33.66 -53.91 -18.97
N GLN A 6 33.83 -55.16 -19.42
CA GLN A 6 34.23 -56.27 -18.56
C GLN A 6 35.72 -56.28 -18.16
N HIS A 7 36.60 -55.52 -18.82
CA HIS A 7 38.05 -55.54 -18.57
C HIS A 7 38.64 -54.27 -17.93
N LEU A 8 37.81 -53.35 -17.44
CA LEU A 8 38.33 -52.16 -16.75
C LEU A 8 38.83 -52.53 -15.34
N PRO A 9 40.03 -52.06 -14.92
CA PRO A 9 40.55 -52.31 -13.59
C PRO A 9 39.58 -51.76 -12.54
N VAL A 10 39.39 -52.49 -11.45
CA VAL A 10 38.35 -52.21 -10.44
C VAL A 10 38.48 -50.78 -9.89
N GLY A 11 39.71 -50.26 -9.73
CA GLY A 11 39.97 -48.88 -9.32
C GLY A 11 39.42 -47.81 -10.27
N PHE A 12 39.38 -48.09 -11.59
CA PHE A 12 38.81 -47.17 -12.58
C PHE A 12 37.27 -47.14 -12.50
N LYS A 13 36.63 -48.29 -12.24
CA LYS A 13 35.18 -48.38 -12.06
C LYS A 13 34.71 -47.62 -10.82
N ILE A 14 35.47 -47.73 -9.72
CA ILE A 14 35.19 -47.00 -8.47
C ILE A 14 35.40 -45.49 -8.68
N GLY A 15 36.48 -45.08 -9.35
CA GLY A 15 36.73 -43.67 -9.67
C GLY A 15 35.60 -43.03 -10.49
N LEU A 16 35.05 -43.75 -11.48
CA LEU A 16 33.92 -43.30 -12.28
C LEU A 16 32.64 -43.08 -11.45
N LEU A 17 32.36 -43.99 -10.52
CA LEU A 17 31.22 -43.88 -9.59
C LEU A 17 31.38 -42.69 -8.63
N SER A 18 32.59 -42.47 -8.11
CA SER A 18 32.88 -41.33 -7.23
C SER A 18 32.73 -39.99 -7.95
N ILE A 19 33.21 -39.87 -9.19
CA ILE A 19 33.05 -38.66 -10.01
C ILE A 19 31.56 -38.43 -10.31
N PHE A 20 30.82 -39.48 -10.66
CA PHE A 20 29.39 -39.39 -10.93
C PHE A 20 28.59 -38.91 -9.70
N LEU A 21 28.87 -39.45 -8.51
CA LEU A 21 28.28 -38.99 -7.25
C LEU A 21 28.62 -37.53 -6.94
N MET A 22 29.88 -37.12 -7.16
CA MET A 22 30.32 -35.75 -6.93
C MET A 22 29.61 -34.75 -7.86
N ILE A 23 29.42 -35.10 -9.13
CA ILE A 23 28.63 -34.29 -10.08
C ILE A 23 27.18 -34.18 -9.63
N GLY A 24 26.59 -35.27 -9.13
CA GLY A 24 25.24 -35.27 -8.56
C GLY A 24 25.09 -34.27 -7.41
N VAL A 25 26.03 -34.26 -6.46
CA VAL A 25 26.04 -33.31 -5.33
C VAL A 25 26.23 -31.87 -5.83
N LEU A 26 27.10 -31.64 -6.81
CA LEU A 26 27.33 -30.32 -7.39
C LEU A 26 26.10 -29.77 -8.14
N LEU A 27 25.34 -30.62 -8.82
CA LEU A 27 24.11 -30.21 -9.50
C LEU A 27 23.00 -29.83 -8.48
N VAL A 28 22.88 -30.59 -7.39
CA VAL A 28 21.92 -30.28 -6.32
C VAL A 28 22.36 -29.02 -5.54
N GLY A 29 23.65 -28.90 -5.21
CA GLY A 29 24.19 -27.71 -4.54
C GLY A 29 24.14 -26.45 -5.40
N GLY A 30 24.42 -26.59 -6.70
CA GLY A 30 24.40 -25.50 -7.68
C GLY A 30 22.99 -24.94 -7.89
N THR A 31 21.98 -25.81 -8.01
CA THR A 31 20.57 -25.38 -8.10
C THR A 31 20.12 -24.68 -6.80
N HIS A 32 20.55 -25.18 -5.64
CA HIS A 32 20.25 -24.54 -4.36
C HIS A 32 20.87 -23.13 -4.24
N PHE A 33 22.11 -22.95 -4.69
CA PHE A 33 22.79 -21.64 -4.66
C PHE A 33 22.14 -20.61 -5.58
N VAL A 34 21.78 -21.01 -6.81
CA VAL A 34 21.11 -20.14 -7.78
C VAL A 34 19.73 -19.72 -7.27
N VAL A 35 18.92 -20.67 -6.78
CA VAL A 35 17.58 -20.38 -6.22
C VAL A 35 17.69 -19.47 -5.00
N THR A 36 18.62 -19.73 -4.09
CA THR A 36 18.81 -18.93 -2.87
C THR A 36 19.28 -17.52 -3.20
N SER A 37 20.16 -17.34 -4.19
CA SER A 37 20.63 -16.01 -4.60
C SER A 37 19.54 -15.16 -5.28
N LEU A 38 18.66 -15.79 -6.07
CA LEU A 38 17.45 -15.16 -6.64
C LEU A 38 16.45 -14.76 -5.55
N VAL A 39 16.23 -15.63 -4.56
CA VAL A 39 15.35 -15.36 -3.43
C VAL A 39 15.90 -14.22 -2.56
N HIS A 40 17.21 -14.15 -2.30
CA HIS A 40 17.80 -13.06 -1.50
C HIS A 40 17.71 -11.69 -2.19
N GLY A 41 17.85 -11.63 -3.51
CA GLY A 41 17.69 -10.39 -4.29
C GLY A 41 16.24 -9.89 -4.27
N VAL A 42 15.27 -10.77 -4.49
CA VAL A 42 13.83 -10.47 -4.47
C VAL A 42 13.33 -10.18 -3.05
N ALA A 43 13.82 -10.90 -2.03
CA ALA A 43 13.45 -10.67 -0.64
C ALA A 43 13.92 -9.31 -0.13
N ARG A 44 15.08 -8.82 -0.58
CA ARG A 44 15.60 -7.51 -0.18
C ARG A 44 14.83 -6.36 -0.82
N SER A 45 14.46 -6.45 -2.11
CA SER A 45 13.61 -5.43 -2.74
C SER A 45 12.22 -5.42 -2.12
N ILE A 46 11.61 -6.59 -1.88
CA ILE A 46 10.32 -6.69 -1.19
C ILE A 46 10.38 -6.07 0.21
N ALA A 47 11.44 -6.31 0.99
CA ALA A 47 11.56 -5.77 2.34
C ALA A 47 11.71 -4.23 2.36
N VAL A 48 12.47 -3.66 1.42
CA VAL A 48 12.64 -2.20 1.28
C VAL A 48 11.36 -1.55 0.75
N ASP A 49 10.73 -2.16 -0.24
CA ASP A 49 9.46 -1.67 -0.82
C ASP A 49 8.32 -1.72 0.21
N ARG A 50 8.28 -2.75 1.07
CA ARG A 50 7.28 -2.89 2.16
C ARG A 50 7.47 -1.85 3.27
N MET A 51 8.71 -1.42 3.56
CA MET A 51 8.97 -0.33 4.50
C MET A 51 8.48 1.02 3.96
N GLY A 52 8.76 1.33 2.69
CA GLY A 52 8.23 2.53 2.03
C GLY A 52 6.70 2.53 1.96
N MET A 53 6.10 1.36 1.73
CA MET A 53 4.64 1.17 1.71
C MET A 53 3.99 1.51 3.07
N ALA A 54 4.57 1.04 4.18
CA ALA A 54 4.03 1.34 5.51
C ALA A 54 4.10 2.84 5.84
N GLN A 55 5.14 3.54 5.35
CA GLN A 55 5.26 4.99 5.46
C GLN A 55 4.20 5.70 4.61
N ASP A 56 4.05 5.32 3.34
CA ASP A 56 3.01 5.90 2.47
C ASP A 56 1.59 5.69 3.04
N LEU A 57 1.29 4.53 3.62
CA LEU A 57 -0.01 4.29 4.27
C LEU A 57 -0.19 5.10 5.56
N THR A 58 0.87 5.30 6.33
CA THR A 58 0.85 6.16 7.52
C THR A 58 0.60 7.61 7.13
N ASP A 59 1.31 8.10 6.12
CA ASP A 59 1.16 9.44 5.56
C ASP A 59 -0.24 9.65 4.97
N LEU A 60 -0.82 8.61 4.37
CA LEU A 60 -2.20 8.63 3.86
C LEU A 60 -3.20 8.79 5.01
N GLY A 61 -3.05 8.00 6.07
CA GLY A 61 -3.89 8.10 7.27
C GLY A 61 -3.81 9.49 7.90
N GLN A 62 -2.60 10.04 8.00
CA GLN A 62 -2.38 11.40 8.51
C GLN A 62 -3.02 12.47 7.62
N ALA A 63 -2.83 12.40 6.30
CA ALA A 63 -3.39 13.38 5.38
C ALA A 63 -4.93 13.39 5.41
N VAL A 64 -5.55 12.21 5.49
CA VAL A 64 -7.01 12.05 5.63
C VAL A 64 -7.53 12.63 6.94
N LEU A 65 -6.85 12.36 8.06
CA LEU A 65 -7.21 12.91 9.37
C LEU A 65 -7.07 14.44 9.41
N GLU A 66 -5.97 14.95 8.85
CA GLU A 66 -5.71 16.39 8.81
C GLU A 66 -6.72 17.12 7.92
N ALA A 67 -7.11 16.52 6.78
CA ALA A 67 -8.14 17.06 5.91
C ALA A 67 -9.48 17.17 6.66
N ARG A 68 -9.87 16.11 7.39
CA ARG A 68 -11.08 16.16 8.21
C ARG A 68 -10.99 17.23 9.30
N ASN A 69 -9.87 17.30 10.00
CA ASN A 69 -9.70 18.29 11.07
C ASN A 69 -9.76 19.73 10.54
N THR A 70 -9.16 19.98 9.37
CA THR A 70 -9.18 21.29 8.70
C THR A 70 -10.62 21.74 8.44
N VAL A 71 -11.45 20.85 7.90
CA VAL A 71 -12.88 21.13 7.66
C VAL A 71 -13.64 21.36 8.97
N LEU A 72 -13.38 20.56 10.00
CA LEU A 72 -14.03 20.74 11.30
C LEU A 72 -13.67 22.10 11.92
N LEU A 73 -12.45 22.59 11.74
CA LEU A 73 -12.03 23.92 12.18
C LEU A 73 -12.76 25.02 11.40
N MET A 74 -12.92 24.89 10.09
CA MET A 74 -13.71 25.83 9.27
C MET A 74 -15.16 25.91 9.74
N LEU A 75 -15.74 24.78 10.17
CA LEU A 75 -17.11 24.71 10.73
C LEU A 75 -17.20 25.12 12.21
N ALA A 76 -16.09 25.16 12.94
CA ALA A 76 -16.08 25.54 14.35
C ALA A 76 -15.87 27.05 14.52
N ASP A 77 -15.02 27.63 13.68
CA ASP A 77 -14.49 28.98 13.80
C ASP A 77 -14.51 29.66 12.43
N VAL A 78 -15.58 30.42 12.18
CA VAL A 78 -15.83 31.11 10.91
C VAL A 78 -15.04 32.42 10.88
N ASP A 79 -13.72 32.29 10.71
CA ASP A 79 -12.80 33.39 10.46
C ASP A 79 -12.43 33.39 8.96
N PRO A 80 -12.83 34.41 8.17
CA PRO A 80 -12.55 34.49 6.75
C PRO A 80 -11.06 34.43 6.39
N GLU A 81 -10.17 35.05 7.17
CA GLU A 81 -8.73 35.04 6.87
C GLU A 81 -8.14 33.65 7.10
N GLN A 82 -8.57 32.99 8.18
CA GLN A 82 -8.13 31.63 8.48
C GLN A 82 -8.74 30.61 7.51
N ASN A 83 -9.96 30.84 7.02
CA ASN A 83 -10.62 29.94 6.10
C ASN A 83 -9.93 29.89 4.73
N VAL A 84 -9.40 31.00 4.22
CA VAL A 84 -8.58 30.99 2.99
C VAL A 84 -7.34 30.09 3.17
N LEU A 85 -6.65 30.19 4.30
CA LEU A 85 -5.49 29.33 4.60
C LEU A 85 -5.89 27.86 4.75
N ARG A 86 -7.05 27.59 5.37
CA ARG A 86 -7.60 26.24 5.55
C ARG A 86 -8.04 25.63 4.21
N GLU A 87 -8.60 26.42 3.30
CA GLU A 87 -8.94 25.99 1.93
C GLU A 87 -7.70 25.59 1.13
N GLU A 88 -6.66 26.43 1.15
CA GLU A 88 -5.39 26.09 0.50
C GLU A 88 -4.81 24.80 1.10
N ARG A 89 -4.81 24.69 2.43
CA ARG A 89 -4.32 23.49 3.11
C ARG A 89 -5.14 22.25 2.73
N LEU A 90 -6.46 22.37 2.65
CA LEU A 90 -7.35 21.28 2.26
C LEU A 90 -7.07 20.82 0.82
N SER A 91 -6.86 21.75 -0.11
CA SER A 91 -6.49 21.44 -1.49
C SER A 91 -5.17 20.68 -1.58
N GLN A 92 -4.15 21.12 -0.82
CA GLN A 92 -2.86 20.42 -0.75
C GLN A 92 -3.01 19.01 -0.17
N LEU A 93 -3.86 18.83 0.84
CA LEU A 93 -4.13 17.52 1.45
C LEU A 93 -4.86 16.60 0.48
N ASP A 94 -5.83 17.10 -0.29
CA ASP A 94 -6.52 16.33 -1.31
C ASP A 94 -5.56 15.82 -2.40
N GLN A 95 -4.64 16.68 -2.86
CA GLN A 95 -3.59 16.28 -3.80
C GLN A 95 -2.66 15.22 -3.19
N LYS A 96 -2.22 15.44 -1.94
CA LYS A 96 -1.35 14.48 -1.23
C LYS A 96 -2.02 13.11 -1.08
N VAL A 97 -3.31 13.05 -0.77
CA VAL A 97 -4.08 11.80 -0.70
C VAL A 97 -4.09 11.08 -2.06
N GLN A 98 -4.35 11.79 -3.16
CA GLN A 98 -4.35 11.20 -4.50
C GLN A 98 -2.97 10.64 -4.87
N GLU A 99 -1.91 11.38 -4.58
CA GLU A 99 -0.53 10.94 -4.84
C GLU A 99 -0.15 9.69 -4.04
N LEU A 100 -0.48 9.65 -2.75
CA LEU A 100 -0.19 8.51 -1.86
C LEU A 100 -0.93 7.24 -2.33
N VAL A 101 -2.21 7.37 -2.72
CA VAL A 101 -2.98 6.26 -3.30
C VAL A 101 -2.34 5.77 -4.58
N ALA A 102 -1.96 6.68 -5.49
CA ALA A 102 -1.33 6.31 -6.75
C ALA A 102 0.03 5.64 -6.56
N ARG A 103 0.82 6.07 -5.55
CA ARG A 103 2.06 5.37 -5.17
C ARG A 103 1.78 3.97 -4.64
N TYR A 104 0.81 3.83 -3.74
CA TYR A 104 0.41 2.53 -3.22
C TYR A 104 -0.06 1.56 -4.31
N GLU A 105 -0.89 2.01 -5.25
CA GLU A 105 -1.38 1.18 -6.36
C GLU A 105 -0.25 0.69 -7.29
N LYS A 106 0.87 1.42 -7.40
CA LYS A 106 2.04 1.03 -8.20
C LYS A 106 2.89 -0.08 -7.57
N LEU A 107 2.75 -0.32 -6.27
CA LEU A 107 3.51 -1.36 -5.54
C LEU A 107 2.98 -2.79 -5.76
N ALA A 108 2.11 -2.97 -6.77
CA ALA A 108 1.50 -4.25 -7.11
C ALA A 108 0.83 -4.95 -5.92
N PRO A 109 -0.16 -4.30 -5.26
CA PRO A 109 -0.87 -4.88 -4.12
C PRO A 109 -1.49 -6.24 -4.44
N THR A 110 -1.61 -7.08 -3.43
CA THR A 110 -2.36 -8.34 -3.47
C THR A 110 -3.82 -8.12 -3.89
N PRO A 111 -4.55 -9.15 -4.38
CA PRO A 111 -5.96 -9.02 -4.71
C PRO A 111 -6.83 -8.48 -3.56
N GLU A 112 -6.52 -8.85 -2.31
CA GLU A 112 -7.18 -8.40 -1.10
C GLU A 112 -6.89 -6.92 -0.82
N GLU A 113 -5.61 -6.53 -0.81
CA GLU A 113 -5.19 -5.13 -0.65
C GLU A 113 -5.80 -4.23 -1.75
N ARG A 114 -5.91 -4.74 -2.99
CA ARG A 114 -6.60 -4.04 -4.09
C ARG A 114 -8.07 -3.77 -3.77
N LYS A 115 -8.80 -4.73 -3.20
CA LYS A 115 -10.21 -4.51 -2.80
C LYS A 115 -10.31 -3.45 -1.71
N VAL A 116 -9.39 -3.46 -0.76
CA VAL A 116 -9.39 -2.52 0.35
C VAL A 116 -9.05 -1.10 -0.11
N ILE A 117 -8.05 -0.92 -1.00
CA ILE A 117 -7.76 0.41 -1.54
C ILE A 117 -8.88 0.94 -2.45
N GLN A 118 -9.59 0.09 -3.20
CA GLN A 118 -10.78 0.54 -3.93
C GLN A 118 -11.92 0.94 -2.97
N THR A 119 -12.08 0.22 -1.86
CA THR A 119 -13.03 0.59 -0.80
C THR A 119 -12.67 1.94 -0.19
N PHE A 120 -11.39 2.17 0.10
CA PHE A 120 -10.88 3.46 0.53
C PHE A 120 -11.27 4.57 -0.45
N LYS A 121 -10.94 4.42 -1.74
CA LYS A 121 -11.20 5.44 -2.78
C LYS A 121 -12.68 5.79 -2.86
N ALA A 122 -13.56 4.79 -2.89
CA ALA A 122 -15.01 5.01 -2.95
C ALA A 122 -15.55 5.74 -1.70
N ARG A 123 -15.08 5.34 -0.51
CA ARG A 123 -15.53 5.95 0.76
C ARG A 123 -14.95 7.34 0.96
N TRP A 124 -13.70 7.56 0.56
CA TRP A 124 -13.07 8.87 0.61
C TRP A 124 -13.76 9.84 -0.35
N GLN A 125 -14.06 9.43 -1.58
CA GLN A 125 -14.82 10.24 -2.52
C GLN A 125 -16.20 10.61 -1.97
N ALA A 126 -16.95 9.65 -1.43
CA ALA A 126 -18.27 9.93 -0.85
C ALA A 126 -18.19 10.87 0.38
N TYR A 127 -17.09 10.82 1.13
CA TYR A 127 -16.80 11.81 2.17
C TYR A 127 -16.51 13.20 1.58
N GLN A 128 -15.68 13.29 0.53
CA GLN A 128 -15.38 14.55 -0.16
C GLN A 128 -16.65 15.20 -0.70
N GLU A 129 -17.56 14.44 -1.32
CA GLU A 129 -18.85 14.95 -1.79
C GLU A 129 -19.69 15.53 -0.64
N SER A 130 -19.73 14.86 0.51
CA SER A 130 -20.44 15.36 1.70
C SER A 130 -19.77 16.61 2.30
N ARG A 131 -18.43 16.64 2.31
CA ARG A 131 -17.61 17.76 2.76
C ARG A 131 -17.83 18.98 1.88
N ASP A 132 -17.75 18.83 0.57
CA ASP A 132 -17.85 19.93 -0.37
C ASP A 132 -19.25 20.55 -0.32
N GLY A 133 -20.30 19.72 -0.14
CA GLY A 133 -21.66 20.20 0.14
C GLY A 133 -21.76 20.99 1.46
N ALA A 134 -21.09 20.54 2.51
CA ALA A 134 -21.04 21.27 3.78
C ALA A 134 -20.27 22.59 3.67
N LEU A 135 -19.18 22.64 2.91
CA LEU A 135 -18.43 23.87 2.66
C LEU A 135 -19.23 24.88 1.83
N ALA A 136 -19.99 24.42 0.83
CA ALA A 136 -20.91 25.30 0.09
C ALA A 136 -22.00 25.90 1.00
N LEU A 137 -22.57 25.11 1.91
CA LEU A 137 -23.51 25.61 2.92
C LEU A 137 -22.84 26.61 3.87
N LEU A 138 -21.57 26.41 4.22
CA LEU A 138 -20.80 27.34 5.04
C LEU A 138 -20.60 28.69 4.32
N GLU A 139 -20.29 28.69 3.02
CA GLU A 139 -20.18 29.90 2.19
C GLU A 139 -21.52 30.67 2.12
N GLU A 140 -22.65 29.97 2.11
CA GLU A 140 -23.99 30.55 2.19
C GLU A 140 -24.37 31.04 3.61
N GLY A 141 -23.49 30.89 4.60
CA GLY A 141 -23.74 31.27 5.99
C GLY A 141 -24.64 30.29 6.76
N LYS A 142 -24.93 29.11 6.19
CA LYS A 142 -25.84 28.09 6.75
C LYS A 142 -25.07 27.08 7.60
N LEU A 143 -24.48 27.58 8.69
CA LEU A 143 -23.55 26.82 9.52
C LEU A 143 -24.15 25.54 10.15
N ASP A 144 -25.40 25.60 10.61
CA ASP A 144 -26.06 24.45 11.24
C ASP A 144 -26.36 23.34 10.23
N GLU A 145 -26.81 23.71 9.02
CA GLU A 145 -27.04 22.79 7.91
C GLU A 145 -25.72 22.14 7.43
N ALA A 146 -24.65 22.93 7.35
CA ALA A 146 -23.30 22.44 7.04
C ALA A 146 -22.81 21.40 8.05
N ARG A 147 -23.02 21.66 9.36
CA ARG A 147 -22.66 20.73 10.43
C ARG A 147 -23.50 19.46 10.38
N GLU A 148 -24.80 19.57 10.15
CA GLU A 148 -25.68 18.40 10.03
C GLU A 148 -25.26 17.50 8.85
N ALA A 149 -25.02 18.10 7.69
CA ALA A 149 -24.60 17.39 6.48
C ALA A 149 -23.30 16.59 6.68
N LEU A 150 -22.30 17.18 7.37
CA LEU A 150 -21.00 16.54 7.56
C LEU A 150 -20.93 15.58 8.75
N LEU A 151 -21.55 15.94 9.88
CA LEU A 151 -21.41 15.23 11.16
C LEU A 151 -22.48 14.18 11.39
N GLN A 152 -23.73 14.47 11.02
CA GLN A 152 -24.89 13.61 11.28
C GLN A 152 -25.33 12.82 10.04
N GLY A 153 -24.91 13.25 8.86
CA GLY A 153 -25.10 12.56 7.59
C GLY A 153 -24.12 11.41 7.32
N SER A 154 -24.13 10.92 6.08
CA SER A 154 -23.25 9.85 5.60
C SER A 154 -21.76 10.23 5.59
N GLY A 155 -21.41 11.52 5.70
CA GLY A 155 -20.03 12.02 5.73
C GLY A 155 -19.19 11.40 6.84
N GLY A 156 -19.68 11.39 8.08
CA GLY A 156 -18.97 10.79 9.21
C GLY A 156 -18.71 9.29 9.05
N LEU A 157 -19.69 8.55 8.50
CA LEU A 157 -19.59 7.10 8.23
C LEU A 157 -18.61 6.81 7.09
N ASN A 158 -18.68 7.59 6.01
CA ASN A 158 -17.78 7.44 4.87
C ASN A 158 -16.33 7.73 5.27
N PHE A 159 -16.10 8.76 6.08
CA PHE A 159 -14.79 9.03 6.65
C PHE A 159 -14.28 7.87 7.51
N SER A 160 -15.07 7.37 8.46
CA SER A 160 -14.62 6.32 9.37
C SER A 160 -14.32 5.02 8.61
N SER A 161 -15.11 4.71 7.58
CA SER A 161 -14.86 3.58 6.68
C SER A 161 -13.60 3.76 5.82
N ALA A 162 -13.32 4.98 5.34
CA ALA A 162 -12.10 5.29 4.61
C ALA A 162 -10.87 5.12 5.53
N LEU A 163 -10.88 5.74 6.71
CA LEU A 163 -9.79 5.61 7.69
C LEU A 163 -9.59 4.14 8.13
N GLY A 164 -10.67 3.40 8.34
CA GLY A 164 -10.60 1.97 8.65
C GLY A 164 -9.94 1.15 7.55
N SER A 165 -10.12 1.52 6.28
CA SER A 165 -9.45 0.87 5.15
C SER A 165 -7.93 1.12 5.18
N VAL A 166 -7.50 2.34 5.52
CA VAL A 166 -6.06 2.66 5.69
C VAL A 166 -5.46 1.89 6.87
N ILE A 167 -6.14 1.85 8.00
CA ILE A 167 -5.71 1.09 9.19
C ILE A 167 -5.61 -0.39 8.87
N TRP A 168 -6.54 -0.93 8.09
CA TRP A 168 -6.48 -2.33 7.66
C TRP A 168 -5.24 -2.61 6.81
N LEU A 169 -4.91 -1.72 5.85
CA LEU A 169 -3.74 -1.89 4.98
C LEU A 169 -2.40 -1.81 5.73
N LEU A 170 -2.39 -1.25 6.95
CA LEU A 170 -1.21 -1.19 7.80
C LEU A 170 -0.90 -2.50 8.55
N HIS A 171 -1.82 -3.48 8.55
CA HIS A 171 -1.70 -4.76 9.25
C HIS A 171 -1.58 -5.94 8.27
#